data_AF-A0A1X7VDB5-F1
#
_entry.id   AF-A0A1X7VDB5-F1
#
_cell.length_a   1.000
_cell.length_b   1.000
_cell.length_c   1.000
_cell.angle_alpha   90.00
_cell.angle_beta   90.00
_cell.angle_gamma   90.00
#
_symmetry.space_group_name_H-M   'P 1'
#
loop_
_entity.id
_entity.type
_entity.pdbx_description
1 polymer ?
#
loop_
_entity_poly.entity_id
_entity_poly.type
_entity_poly.pdbx_seq_one_letter_code
_entity_poly.pdbx_strand_id
1 'polypeptide(L)'
;MKKVRVNDYNPFLLKLWCANIDLLYIAGKSLSLTEYVTGYVTKAEKSHAQDLWDEVSSCDNIYSRLWKIGQKLFRAKEVRLYEASDLLGESLYMRSVTVQYVNVYLPHHRSRKIKNYSYFSKINLSSKATFNPRIIEDFYLTRPNNMEDVSLYEIVANYKFDKIGEREYKL
;
A
#
# COMPACT_ATOMS: atom_id res chain seq x y z
N MET A 1 -3.83 -31.12 11.85
CA MET A 1 -3.73 -30.41 13.13
C MET A 1 -4.94 -29.49 13.29
N LYS A 2 -5.80 -29.69 14.30
CA LYS A 2 -6.85 -28.69 14.60
C LYS A 2 -6.15 -27.38 14.99
N LYS A 3 -6.42 -26.29 14.28
CA LYS A 3 -5.99 -24.92 14.65
C LYS A 3 -6.76 -24.48 15.90
N VAL A 4 -6.37 -24.99 17.07
CA VAL A 4 -7.10 -24.76 18.34
C VAL A 4 -6.83 -23.37 18.93
N ARG A 5 -5.90 -22.58 18.37
CA ARG A 5 -5.52 -21.26 18.90
C ARG A 5 -5.15 -20.26 17.80
N VAL A 6 -6.06 -20.02 16.86
CA VAL A 6 -5.93 -18.87 15.94
C VAL A 6 -6.89 -17.79 16.42
N ASN A 7 -6.28 -16.78 17.05
CA ASN A 7 -6.77 -15.45 17.42
C ASN A 7 -8.19 -15.32 18.00
N ASP A 8 -8.30 -15.43 19.32
CA ASP A 8 -9.32 -14.71 20.08
C ASP A 8 -8.67 -13.41 20.58
N TYR A 9 -9.11 -12.28 20.02
CA TYR A 9 -8.65 -10.92 20.30
C TYR A 9 -7.98 -10.72 21.67
N ASN A 10 -6.72 -10.23 21.69
CA ASN A 10 -6.09 -9.85 22.94
C ASN A 10 -6.54 -8.44 23.37
N PRO A 11 -7.38 -8.30 24.42
CA PRO A 11 -7.95 -7.02 24.80
C PRO A 11 -6.89 -6.01 25.30
N PHE A 12 -5.76 -6.49 25.82
CA PHE A 12 -4.70 -5.62 26.32
C PHE A 12 -3.93 -4.92 25.19
N LEU A 13 -3.58 -5.66 24.14
CA LEU A 13 -2.92 -5.10 22.95
C LEU A 13 -3.85 -4.18 22.17
N LEU A 14 -5.12 -4.55 22.07
CA LEU A 14 -6.13 -3.69 21.44
C LEU A 14 -6.27 -2.36 22.19
N LYS A 15 -6.19 -2.37 23.54
CA LYS A 15 -6.34 -1.15 24.35
C LYS A 15 -5.09 -0.25 24.35
N LEU A 16 -3.90 -0.82 24.25
CA LEU A 16 -2.65 -0.05 24.24
C LEU A 16 -2.26 0.45 22.85
N TRP A 17 -2.39 -0.39 21.84
CA TRP A 17 -1.91 -0.09 20.49
C TRP A 17 -3.06 0.27 19.52
N CYS A 18 -4.33 0.06 19.93
CA CYS A 18 -5.51 0.32 19.10
C CYS A 18 -5.46 -0.41 17.74
N ALA A 19 -4.74 -1.53 17.67
CA ALA A 19 -4.54 -2.32 16.46
C ALA A 19 -4.74 -3.81 16.75
N ASN A 20 -5.37 -4.52 15.81
CA ASN A 20 -5.51 -5.97 15.88
C ASN A 20 -4.21 -6.64 15.40
N ILE A 21 -3.62 -7.51 16.23
CA ILE A 21 -2.37 -8.21 15.93
C ILE A 21 -2.59 -9.71 16.13
N ASP A 22 -2.32 -10.49 15.09
CA ASP A 22 -2.34 -11.94 15.17
C ASP A 22 -1.08 -12.45 15.90
N LEU A 23 -1.26 -12.99 17.11
CA LEU A 23 -0.18 -13.66 17.86
C LEU A 23 -0.30 -15.17 17.73
N LEU A 24 0.74 -15.81 17.20
CA LEU A 24 0.84 -17.27 17.09
C LEU A 24 2.08 -17.78 17.84
N TYR A 25 1.87 -18.56 18.89
CA TYR A 25 2.96 -19.25 19.58
C TYR A 25 3.30 -20.57 18.89
N ILE A 26 4.55 -20.74 18.46
CA ILE A 26 5.03 -21.93 17.74
C ILE A 26 5.94 -22.73 18.68
N ALA A 27 5.38 -23.77 19.29
CA ALA A 27 6.06 -24.54 20.34
C ALA A 27 7.00 -25.66 19.84
N GLY A 28 7.30 -25.78 18.53
CA GLY A 28 8.32 -26.76 18.09
C GLY A 28 8.13 -27.44 16.73
N LYS A 29 7.23 -26.99 15.84
CA LYS A 29 7.17 -27.49 14.46
C LYS A 29 7.29 -26.33 13.48
N SER A 30 8.46 -26.15 12.87
CA SER A 30 8.70 -25.15 11.82
C SER A 30 7.69 -25.24 10.67
N LEU A 31 7.23 -26.45 10.36
CA LEU A 31 6.18 -26.72 9.37
C LEU A 31 4.90 -25.88 9.62
N SER A 32 4.54 -25.67 10.89
CA SER A 32 3.32 -24.92 11.25
C SER A 32 3.40 -23.43 10.89
N LEU A 33 4.61 -22.85 10.89
CA LEU A 33 4.82 -21.48 10.42
C LEU A 33 4.63 -21.39 8.90
N THR A 34 5.24 -22.32 8.15
CA THR A 34 5.12 -22.37 6.69
C THR A 34 3.65 -22.58 6.28
N GLU A 35 2.94 -23.52 6.91
CA GLU A 35 1.50 -23.73 6.67
C GLU A 35 0.66 -22.48 6.99
N TYR A 36 1.00 -21.74 8.06
CA TYR A 36 0.31 -20.52 8.43
C TYR A 36 0.55 -19.40 7.41
N VAL A 37 1.82 -19.13 7.09
CA VAL A 37 2.22 -18.09 6.12
C VAL A 37 1.65 -18.41 4.75
N THR A 38 1.86 -19.63 4.26
CA THR A 38 1.31 -20.06 2.97
C THR A 38 -0.21 -19.96 2.97
N GLY A 39 -0.90 -20.43 4.02
CA GLY A 39 -2.36 -20.37 4.10
C GLY A 39 -2.95 -18.96 4.24
N TYR A 40 -2.15 -17.97 4.64
CA TYR A 40 -2.52 -16.55 4.67
C TYR A 40 -2.29 -15.90 3.30
N VAL A 41 -1.12 -16.14 2.69
CA VAL A 41 -0.78 -15.65 1.34
C VAL A 41 -1.76 -16.21 0.30
N THR A 42 -2.07 -17.51 0.36
CA THR A 42 -2.99 -18.17 -0.56
C THR A 42 -4.46 -18.07 -0.11
N LYS A 43 -4.79 -17.25 0.90
CA LYS A 43 -6.17 -17.14 1.42
C LYS A 43 -7.18 -16.72 0.35
N ALA A 44 -6.75 -15.89 -0.61
CA ALA A 44 -7.56 -15.48 -1.75
C ALA A 44 -7.69 -16.56 -2.85
N GLU A 45 -6.80 -17.56 -2.85
CA GLU A 45 -6.65 -18.53 -3.93
C GLU A 45 -7.36 -19.88 -3.63
N LYS A 46 -8.15 -19.93 -2.54
CA LYS A 46 -8.65 -21.17 -1.92
C LYS A 46 -9.74 -21.93 -2.67
N SER A 47 -10.20 -21.46 -3.83
CA SER A 47 -11.37 -22.06 -4.47
C SER A 47 -11.14 -23.45 -5.09
N HIS A 48 -9.90 -23.84 -5.45
CA HIS A 48 -9.67 -25.05 -6.27
C HIS A 48 -8.44 -25.90 -5.90
N ALA A 49 -8.04 -25.93 -4.62
CA ALA A 49 -6.79 -26.59 -4.22
C ALA A 49 -6.79 -28.12 -4.42
N GLN A 50 -7.90 -28.82 -4.25
CA GLN A 50 -7.96 -30.30 -4.38
C GLN A 50 -7.87 -30.75 -5.84
N ASP A 51 -8.68 -30.15 -6.73
CA ASP A 51 -8.60 -30.40 -8.18
C ASP A 51 -7.23 -30.04 -8.77
N LEU A 52 -6.51 -29.10 -8.13
CA LEU A 52 -5.13 -28.76 -8.49
C LEU A 52 -4.18 -29.91 -8.19
N TRP A 53 -4.26 -30.50 -7.00
CA TRP A 53 -3.35 -31.58 -6.61
C TRP A 53 -3.59 -32.86 -7.40
N ASP A 54 -4.83 -33.19 -7.73
CA ASP A 54 -5.15 -34.38 -8.54
C ASP A 54 -4.60 -34.25 -9.97
N GLU A 55 -4.75 -33.07 -10.59
CA GLU A 55 -4.27 -32.81 -11.95
C GLU A 55 -2.73 -32.66 -12.04
N VAL A 56 -2.10 -32.19 -10.96
CA VAL A 56 -0.63 -32.15 -10.85
C VAL A 56 -0.10 -33.56 -10.64
N SER A 57 -0.75 -34.36 -9.82
CA SER A 57 -0.34 -35.74 -9.54
C SER A 57 -0.50 -36.65 -10.75
N SER A 58 -1.43 -36.34 -11.66
CA SER A 58 -1.65 -37.09 -12.91
C SER A 58 -0.59 -36.84 -14.00
N CYS A 59 0.34 -35.91 -13.81
CA CYS A 59 1.41 -35.66 -14.78
C CYS A 59 2.67 -36.46 -14.42
N ASP A 60 3.35 -37.07 -15.39
CA ASP A 60 4.54 -37.87 -15.11
C ASP A 60 5.83 -37.05 -14.95
N ASN A 61 5.95 -35.94 -15.69
CA ASN A 61 7.16 -35.11 -15.68
C ASN A 61 7.06 -33.94 -14.68
N ILE A 62 8.11 -33.75 -13.89
CA ILE A 62 8.28 -32.64 -12.93
C ILE A 62 8.10 -31.28 -13.60
N TYR A 63 8.64 -31.08 -14.82
CA TYR A 63 8.47 -29.83 -15.54
C TYR A 63 7.00 -29.54 -15.88
N SER A 64 6.27 -30.57 -16.33
CA SER A 64 4.84 -30.46 -16.64
C SER A 64 4.02 -30.17 -15.38
N ARG A 65 4.38 -30.79 -14.24
CA ARG A 65 3.80 -30.49 -12.92
C ARG A 65 4.00 -29.03 -12.55
N LEU A 66 5.23 -28.54 -12.61
CA LEU A 66 5.59 -27.17 -12.25
C LEU A 66 4.88 -26.15 -13.15
N TRP A 67 4.83 -26.41 -14.45
CA TRP A 67 4.17 -25.53 -15.42
C TRP A 67 2.66 -25.43 -15.18
N LYS A 68 2.00 -26.55 -14.85
CA LYS A 68 0.56 -26.55 -14.51
C LYS A 68 0.26 -25.82 -13.20
N ILE A 69 1.11 -25.99 -12.19
CA ILE A 69 1.01 -25.21 -10.93
C ILE A 69 1.10 -23.72 -11.25
N GLY A 70 2.09 -23.31 -12.05
CA GLY A 70 2.25 -21.92 -12.48
C GLY A 70 1.02 -21.38 -13.20
N GLN A 71 0.51 -22.10 -14.21
CA GLN A 71 -0.67 -21.69 -14.96
C GLN A 71 -1.92 -21.54 -14.09
N LYS A 72 -2.17 -22.48 -13.17
CA LYS A 72 -3.32 -22.40 -12.26
C LYS A 72 -3.16 -21.25 -11.26
N LEU A 73 -1.96 -21.05 -10.71
CA LEU A 73 -1.67 -19.93 -9.81
C LEU A 73 -1.92 -18.59 -10.52
N PHE A 74 -1.47 -18.43 -11.77
CA PHE A 74 -1.72 -17.22 -12.56
C PHE A 74 -3.20 -17.00 -12.87
N ARG A 75 -3.97 -18.07 -13.15
CA ARG A 75 -5.42 -17.96 -13.41
C ARG A 75 -6.24 -17.65 -12.15
N ALA A 76 -5.83 -18.20 -11.01
CA ALA A 76 -6.50 -18.00 -9.73
C ALA A 76 -6.09 -16.68 -9.04
N LYS A 77 -5.00 -16.05 -9.48
CA LYS A 77 -4.54 -14.79 -8.93
C LYS A 77 -5.54 -13.68 -9.27
N GLU A 78 -6.34 -13.32 -8.28
CA GLU A 78 -7.10 -12.07 -8.33
C GLU A 78 -6.12 -10.90 -8.18
N VAL A 79 -6.01 -10.10 -9.23
CA VAL A 79 -5.13 -8.93 -9.28
C VAL A 79 -6.00 -7.69 -9.09
N ARG A 80 -5.57 -6.76 -8.21
CA ARG A 80 -6.30 -5.50 -8.04
C ARG A 80 -6.25 -4.70 -9.35
N LEU A 81 -7.28 -3.90 -9.63
CA LEU A 81 -7.40 -3.13 -10.89
C LEU A 81 -6.11 -2.35 -11.26
N TYR A 82 -5.41 -1.80 -10.26
CA TYR A 82 -4.16 -1.05 -10.44
C TYR A 82 -2.95 -1.94 -10.75
N GLU A 83 -2.84 -3.08 -10.07
CA GLU A 83 -1.80 -4.07 -10.35
C GLU A 83 -2.00 -4.67 -11.75
N ALA A 84 -3.25 -4.84 -12.18
CA ALA A 84 -3.58 -5.29 -13.53
C ALA A 84 -3.20 -4.24 -14.57
N SER A 85 -3.49 -2.96 -14.31
CA SER A 85 -3.07 -1.84 -15.17
C SER A 85 -1.56 -1.77 -15.36
N ASP A 86 -0.80 -1.95 -14.27
CA ASP A 86 0.67 -1.94 -14.29
C ASP A 86 1.24 -3.15 -15.05
N LEU A 87 0.68 -4.34 -14.82
CA LEU A 87 1.03 -5.56 -15.56
C LEU A 87 0.69 -5.49 -17.05
N LEU A 88 -0.38 -4.78 -17.42
CA LEU A 88 -0.79 -4.56 -18.80
C LEU A 88 -0.05 -3.40 -19.48
N GLY A 89 0.77 -2.65 -18.73
CA GLY A 89 1.50 -1.49 -19.25
C GLY A 89 0.60 -0.32 -19.63
N GLU A 90 -0.63 -0.26 -19.11
CA GLU A 90 -1.53 0.86 -19.36
C GLU A 90 -1.10 2.11 -18.59
N SER A 91 -1.06 3.25 -19.28
CA SER A 91 -0.74 4.52 -18.66
C SER A 91 -1.91 5.01 -17.79
N LEU A 92 -1.66 5.21 -16.50
CA LEU A 92 -2.65 5.66 -15.52
C LEU A 92 -3.10 7.13 -15.70
N TYR A 93 -2.57 7.87 -16.69
CA TYR A 93 -2.66 9.33 -16.74
C TYR A 93 -4.00 9.92 -17.23
N MET A 94 -4.99 9.11 -17.61
CA MET A 94 -6.28 9.57 -18.16
C MET A 94 -7.53 9.01 -17.44
N ARG A 95 -7.44 8.68 -16.15
CA ARG A 95 -8.62 8.23 -15.37
C ARG A 95 -9.19 9.36 -14.52
N SER A 96 -10.49 9.31 -14.22
CA SER A 96 -11.24 10.29 -13.41
C SER A 96 -10.72 10.46 -11.96
N VAL A 97 -9.78 9.61 -11.55
CA VAL A 97 -9.20 9.58 -10.20
C VAL A 97 -7.78 10.15 -10.26
N THR A 98 -7.57 11.27 -9.59
CA THR A 98 -6.23 11.85 -9.41
C THR A 98 -5.47 11.08 -8.34
N VAL A 99 -4.41 10.37 -8.73
CA VAL A 99 -3.50 9.69 -7.79
C VAL A 99 -2.37 10.64 -7.41
N GLN A 100 -2.32 11.03 -6.14
CA GLN A 100 -1.23 11.84 -5.60
C GLN A 100 -0.34 10.98 -4.69
N TYR A 101 0.94 10.86 -5.06
CA TYR A 101 1.93 10.20 -4.21
C TYR A 101 2.33 11.11 -3.04
N VAL A 102 2.13 10.61 -1.82
CA VAL A 102 2.55 11.28 -0.58
C VAL A 102 3.69 10.48 0.04
N ASN A 103 4.86 11.10 0.14
CA ASN A 103 6.02 10.46 0.74
C ASN A 103 5.91 10.48 2.28
N VAL A 104 5.57 9.32 2.88
CA VAL A 104 5.38 9.16 4.33
C VAL A 104 6.65 8.68 5.06
N TYR A 105 7.81 8.62 4.40
CA TYR A 105 9.08 8.30 5.08
C TYR A 105 9.41 9.32 6.17
N LEU A 106 10.32 8.96 7.08
CA LEU A 106 10.82 9.83 8.14
C LEU A 106 11.31 11.18 7.58
N PRO A 107 11.18 12.29 8.34
CA PRO A 107 11.44 13.65 7.83
C PRO A 107 12.82 13.85 7.18
N HIS A 108 13.83 13.13 7.68
CA HIS A 108 15.22 13.16 7.23
C HIS A 108 15.51 12.26 6.01
N HIS A 109 14.66 11.26 5.73
CA HIS A 109 14.76 10.40 4.54
C HIS A 109 13.78 10.80 3.42
N ARG A 110 12.93 11.79 3.68
CA ARG A 110 11.90 12.22 2.73
C ARG A 110 12.49 13.05 1.59
N SER A 111 12.44 12.52 0.37
CA SER A 111 12.83 13.26 -0.84
C SER A 111 11.90 14.46 -1.11
N ARG A 112 12.45 15.56 -1.63
CA ARG A 112 11.69 16.76 -2.06
C ARG A 112 11.83 16.96 -3.56
N LYS A 113 10.73 17.35 -4.22
CA LYS A 113 10.78 17.80 -5.60
C LYS A 113 11.39 19.20 -5.66
N ILE A 114 12.42 19.35 -6.47
CA ILE A 114 12.96 20.66 -6.83
C ILE A 114 11.93 21.38 -7.70
N LYS A 115 11.87 22.71 -7.61
CA LYS A 115 11.00 23.52 -8.47
C LYS A 115 11.45 23.42 -9.93
N ASN A 116 10.53 23.70 -10.86
CA ASN A 116 10.85 23.67 -12.29
C ASN A 116 11.81 24.81 -12.66
N TYR A 117 12.60 24.64 -13.71
CA TYR A 117 13.54 25.65 -14.24
C TYR A 117 12.87 27.00 -14.54
N SER A 118 11.63 26.97 -15.06
CA SER A 118 10.83 28.16 -15.34
C SER A 118 10.49 29.01 -14.10
N TYR A 119 10.61 28.44 -12.90
CA TYR A 119 10.47 29.18 -11.65
C TYR A 119 11.77 29.93 -11.31
N PHE A 120 12.92 29.32 -11.57
CA PHE A 120 14.23 29.94 -11.30
C PHE A 120 14.54 31.11 -12.23
N SER A 121 14.04 31.09 -13.47
CA SER A 121 14.21 32.20 -14.41
C SER A 121 13.46 33.48 -13.99
N LYS A 122 12.46 33.37 -13.11
CA LYS A 122 11.61 34.48 -12.64
C LYS A 122 12.02 35.04 -11.29
N ILE A 123 13.07 34.51 -10.67
CA ILE A 123 13.39 34.77 -9.28
C ILE A 123 14.69 35.53 -9.12
N ASN A 124 14.66 36.52 -8.23
CA ASN A 124 15.86 37.21 -7.77
C ASN A 124 16.80 36.22 -7.08
N LEU A 125 18.09 36.30 -7.42
CA LEU A 125 19.18 35.43 -6.94
C LEU A 125 19.24 35.25 -5.41
N SER A 126 18.57 36.13 -4.65
CA SER A 126 18.53 36.15 -3.18
C SER A 126 17.50 35.18 -2.55
N SER A 127 16.54 34.64 -3.30
CA SER A 127 15.50 33.80 -2.71
C SER A 127 16.03 32.37 -2.40
N LYS A 128 15.89 31.93 -1.15
CA LYS A 128 16.33 30.60 -0.66
C LYS A 128 15.34 29.46 -0.95
N ALA A 129 14.25 29.70 -1.67
CA ALA A 129 13.14 28.75 -1.78
C ALA A 129 13.25 27.81 -3.01
N THR A 130 14.26 26.93 -3.00
CA THR A 130 14.59 25.99 -4.10
C THR A 130 13.60 24.83 -4.28
N PHE A 131 12.99 24.37 -3.17
CA PHE A 131 12.15 23.17 -3.16
C PHE A 131 10.66 23.49 -3.17
N ASN A 132 9.85 22.59 -3.73
CA ASN A 132 8.39 22.62 -3.59
C ASN A 132 7.99 22.37 -2.13
N PRO A 133 6.85 22.95 -1.68
CA PRO A 133 6.34 22.73 -0.34
C PRO A 133 5.97 21.26 -0.13
N ARG A 134 6.11 20.77 1.10
CA ARG A 134 5.75 19.41 1.51
C ARG A 134 4.33 19.41 2.11
N ILE A 135 3.51 18.46 1.66
CA ILE A 135 2.14 18.26 2.17
C ILE A 135 2.14 18.05 3.69
N ILE A 136 3.03 17.20 4.20
CA ILE A 136 3.02 16.84 5.61
C ILE A 136 3.55 17.99 6.47
N GLU A 137 4.75 18.50 6.18
CA GLU A 137 5.41 19.50 7.03
C GLU A 137 4.84 20.89 6.90
N ASP A 138 4.54 21.33 5.67
CA ASP A 138 4.16 22.72 5.42
C ASP A 138 2.64 22.94 5.52
N PHE A 139 1.84 21.86 5.47
CA PHE A 139 0.38 21.95 5.55
C PHE A 139 -0.25 21.09 6.65
N TYR A 140 0.07 19.79 6.72
CA TYR A 140 -0.59 18.88 7.68
C TYR A 140 -0.22 19.18 9.14
N LEU A 141 1.06 19.45 9.42
CA LEU A 141 1.55 19.78 10.76
C LEU A 141 1.18 21.21 11.19
N THR A 142 0.99 22.11 10.23
CA THR A 142 0.65 23.53 10.44
C THR A 142 -0.84 23.79 10.30
N ARG A 143 -1.67 22.74 10.24
CA ARG A 143 -3.12 22.87 10.06
C ARG A 143 -3.75 23.55 11.28
N PRO A 144 -4.80 24.36 11.08
CA PRO A 144 -5.50 24.99 12.18
C PRO A 144 -6.20 23.95 13.08
N ASN A 145 -6.36 24.29 14.37
CA ASN A 145 -6.89 23.38 15.39
C ASN A 145 -8.30 22.86 15.07
N ASN A 146 -9.09 23.61 14.29
CA ASN A 146 -10.41 23.17 13.84
C ASN A 146 -10.38 22.01 12.82
N MET A 147 -9.20 21.64 12.31
CA MET A 147 -8.98 20.50 11.43
C MET A 147 -8.17 19.40 12.12
N GLU A 148 -8.10 19.38 13.45
CA GLU A 148 -7.33 18.37 14.18
C GLU A 148 -7.85 16.96 13.91
N ASP A 149 -9.18 16.80 13.81
CA ASP A 149 -9.88 15.55 13.52
C ASP A 149 -9.72 15.06 12.06
N VAL A 150 -9.24 15.91 11.17
CA VAL A 150 -9.13 15.58 9.73
C VAL A 150 -7.83 14.82 9.49
N SER A 151 -7.96 13.64 8.89
CA SER A 151 -6.84 12.77 8.56
C SER A 151 -6.00 13.29 7.38
N LEU A 152 -4.74 12.85 7.29
CA LEU A 152 -3.86 13.21 6.15
C LEU A 152 -4.49 12.82 4.81
N TYR A 153 -5.20 11.69 4.77
CA TYR A 153 -5.90 11.23 3.58
C TYR A 153 -6.98 12.21 3.14
N GLU A 154 -7.84 12.66 4.06
CA GLU A 154 -8.92 13.61 3.75
C GLU A 154 -8.37 14.97 3.32
N ILE A 155 -7.25 15.41 3.90
CA ILE A 155 -6.62 16.67 3.48
C ILE A 155 -6.12 16.54 2.04
N VAL A 156 -5.46 15.44 1.70
CA VAL A 156 -4.93 15.19 0.35
C VAL A 156 -6.05 14.99 -0.68
N ALA A 157 -7.15 14.36 -0.29
CA ALA A 157 -8.27 14.08 -1.18
C ALA A 157 -9.10 15.33 -1.49
N ASN A 158 -9.33 16.19 -0.48
CA ASN A 158 -10.31 17.27 -0.57
C ASN A 158 -9.70 18.66 -0.81
N TYR A 159 -8.41 18.86 -0.54
CA TYR A 159 -7.78 20.18 -0.60
C TYR A 159 -6.71 20.26 -1.69
N LYS A 160 -6.66 21.43 -2.34
CA LYS A 160 -5.57 21.79 -3.24
C LYS A 160 -4.54 22.61 -2.48
N PHE A 161 -3.28 22.21 -2.57
CA PHE A 161 -2.16 22.88 -1.92
C PHE A 161 -1.58 23.93 -2.86
N ASP A 162 -2.11 25.15 -2.78
CA ASP A 162 -1.49 26.29 -3.45
C ASP A 162 -0.41 26.91 -2.57
N LYS A 163 0.55 27.59 -3.22
CA LYS A 163 1.63 28.30 -2.53
C LYS A 163 1.00 29.24 -1.49
N ILE A 164 1.59 29.27 -0.30
CA ILE A 164 1.32 30.31 0.71
C ILE A 164 1.62 31.66 0.02
N GLY A 165 0.58 32.32 -0.49
CA GLY A 165 0.75 33.49 -1.35
C GLY A 165 -0.55 34.06 -1.95
N GLU A 166 -1.46 33.26 -2.50
CA GLU A 166 -2.73 33.78 -3.06
C GLU A 166 -3.86 32.80 -2.76
N ARG A 167 -4.65 33.12 -1.72
CA ARG A 167 -5.90 32.42 -1.45
C ARG A 167 -6.99 33.06 -2.30
N GLU A 168 -7.27 32.51 -3.48
CA GLU A 168 -8.57 32.72 -4.11
C GLU A 168 -9.54 31.70 -3.53
N TYR A 169 -10.38 32.14 -2.59
CA TYR A 169 -11.57 31.38 -2.22
C TYR A 169 -12.55 31.47 -3.39
N LYS A 170 -12.81 30.35 -4.08
CA LYS A 170 -14.01 30.25 -4.91
C LYS A 170 -15.19 29.96 -4.00
N LEU A 171 -16.11 30.92 -3.94
CA LEU A 171 -17.48 30.77 -3.43
C LEU A 171 -18.25 29.76 -4.28
#